data_AF-A0A1A3ND18-F1
#
_entry.id   AF-A0A1A3ND18-F1
#
_cell.length_a   1.000
_cell.length_b   1.000
_cell.length_c   1.000
_cell.angle_alpha   90.00
_cell.angle_beta   90.00
_cell.angle_gamma   90.00
#
_symmetry.space_group_name_H-M   'P 1'
#
loop_
_entity.id
_entity.type
_entity.pdbx_description
1 polymer ?
#
loop_
_entity_poly.entity_id
_entity_poly.type
_entity_poly.pdbx_seq_one_letter_code
_entity_poly.pdbx_strand_id
1 'polypeptide(L)' 'MSNARVFEAGVHFRGSRWLVNGSRKGLVELTIDPPAPVRFWRMSMRASTLVLSVTDPDALVAACSAAAH' A
#
# COMPACT_ATOMS: atom_id res chain seq x y z
N MET A 1 -10.30 22.84 8.19
CA MET A 1 -8.99 22.81 7.48
C MET A 1 -9.13 21.92 6.26
N SER A 2 -8.93 22.46 5.06
CA SER A 2 -8.82 21.63 3.85
C SER A 2 -7.38 21.09 3.77
N ASN A 3 -7.23 19.77 3.93
CA ASN A 3 -5.95 19.05 3.90
C ASN A 3 -5.73 18.41 2.53
N ALA A 4 -6.00 19.16 1.46
CA ALA A 4 -5.80 18.65 0.10
C ALA A 4 -4.30 18.70 -0.23
N ARG A 5 -3.60 17.58 -0.05
CA ARG A 5 -2.28 17.34 -0.63
C ARG A 5 -2.37 16.23 -1.66
N VAL A 6 -2.37 16.60 -2.93
CA VAL A 6 -2.10 15.68 -4.05
C VAL A 6 -1.35 16.47 -5.10
N PHE A 7 -0.10 16.11 -5.40
CA PHE A 7 0.50 16.42 -6.69
C PHE A 7 1.42 15.25 -7.07
N GLU A 8 0.79 14.30 -7.76
CA GLU A 8 1.34 13.07 -8.34
C GLU A 8 1.66 11.94 -7.34
N ALA A 9 0.69 11.01 -7.26
CA ALA A 9 0.80 9.71 -6.62
C ALA A 9 0.98 8.63 -7.69
N GLY A 10 1.93 7.72 -7.47
CA GLY A 10 2.27 6.65 -8.40
C GLY A 10 1.89 5.28 -7.87
N VAL A 11 1.57 4.37 -8.79
CA VAL A 11 1.61 2.93 -8.54
C VAL A 11 2.86 2.39 -9.20
N HIS A 12 3.78 1.87 -8.40
CA HIS A 12 5.01 1.23 -8.87
C HIS A 12 4.98 -0.23 -8.49
N PHE A 13 5.49 -1.10 -9.35
CA PHE A 13 5.58 -2.52 -9.02
C PHE A 13 6.89 -3.14 -9.49
N ARG A 14 7.34 -4.14 -8.73
CA ARG A 14 8.43 -5.04 -9.10
C ARG A 14 8.02 -6.46 -8.70
N GLY A 15 7.51 -7.22 -9.67
CA GLY A 15 6.95 -8.55 -9.42
C GLY A 15 5.72 -8.49 -8.50
N SER A 16 5.78 -9.18 -7.37
CA SER A 16 4.70 -9.22 -6.37
C SER A 16 4.75 -8.08 -5.33
N ARG A 17 5.73 -7.18 -5.43
CA ARG A 17 5.86 -5.99 -4.57
C ARG A 17 5.28 -4.77 -5.26
N TRP A 18 4.33 -4.13 -4.59
CA TRP A 18 3.60 -2.97 -5.07
C TRP A 18 3.80 -1.80 -4.12
N LEU A 19 4.11 -0.62 -4.65
CA LEU A 19 4.18 0.64 -3.93
C LEU A 19 3.06 1.53 -4.46
N VAL A 20 2.21 2.02 -3.55
CA VAL A 20 1.18 3.00 -3.84
C VAL A 20 1.42 4.19 -2.92
N ASN A 21 1.83 5.31 -3.49
CA ASN A 21 2.25 6.43 -2.66
C ASN A 21 1.89 7.78 -3.26
N GLY A 22 1.37 8.67 -2.41
CA GLY A 22 1.26 10.11 -2.68
C GLY A 22 2.40 10.92 -2.06
N SER A 23 3.30 10.27 -1.31
CA SER A 23 4.46 10.87 -0.66
C SER A 23 5.58 9.84 -0.50
N ARG A 24 6.84 10.28 -0.32
CA ARG A 24 7.93 9.38 0.11
C ARG A 24 8.01 9.25 1.64
N LYS A 25 7.17 9.97 2.38
CA LYS A 25 7.05 9.92 3.83
C LYS A 25 5.90 9.00 4.23
N GLY A 26 5.95 8.48 5.46
CA GLY A 26 4.88 7.66 6.03
C GLY A 26 4.69 6.32 5.31
N LEU A 27 5.78 5.76 4.75
CA LEU A 27 5.73 4.49 4.05
C LEU A 27 5.67 3.33 5.06
N VAL A 28 4.65 2.50 4.91
CA VAL A 28 4.48 1.23 5.64
C VAL A 28 4.51 0.09 4.66
N GLU A 29 5.30 -0.93 4.94
CA GLU A 29 5.31 -2.19 4.19
C GLU A 29 4.43 -3.21 4.88
N LEU A 30 3.48 -3.78 4.14
CA LEU A 30 2.57 -4.83 4.58
C LEU A 30 2.87 -6.12 3.82
N THR A 31 2.91 -7.23 4.54
CA THR A 31 2.90 -8.57 3.95
C THR A 31 1.46 -9.02 3.75
N ILE A 32 1.16 -9.55 2.57
CA ILE A 32 -0.16 -10.10 2.23
C ILE A 32 0.00 -11.60 2.07
N ASP A 33 -0.56 -12.36 3.00
CA ASP A 33 -0.53 -13.82 3.02
C ASP A 33 -1.96 -14.37 3.30
N PRO A 34 -2.57 -15.17 2.39
CA PRO A 34 -2.05 -15.55 1.08
C PRO A 34 -1.96 -14.33 0.13
N PRO A 35 -1.07 -14.33 -0.87
CA PRO A 35 -0.94 -13.21 -1.80
C PRO A 35 -2.29 -12.82 -2.44
N ALA A 36 -2.61 -11.53 -2.48
CA ALA A 36 -3.89 -11.06 -2.99
C ALA A 36 -3.86 -10.91 -4.52
N PRO A 37 -4.98 -11.19 -5.22
CA PRO A 37 -5.07 -10.92 -6.66
C PRO A 37 -5.05 -9.41 -6.91
N VAL A 38 -4.24 -8.99 -7.88
CA VAL A 38 -4.17 -7.62 -8.38
C VAL A 38 -4.40 -7.62 -9.89
N ARG A 39 -5.16 -6.63 -10.36
CA ARG A 39 -5.47 -6.46 -11.79
C ARG A 39 -4.83 -5.20 -12.30
N PHE A 40 -3.95 -5.35 -13.28
CA PHE A 40 -3.32 -4.23 -13.97
C PHE A 40 -3.54 -4.38 -15.47
N TRP A 41 -4.36 -3.50 -16.04
CA TRP A 41 -4.84 -3.61 -17.42
C TRP A 41 -5.48 -4.98 -17.69
N ARG A 42 -4.88 -5.80 -18.57
CA ARG A 42 -5.33 -7.16 -18.92
C ARG A 42 -4.55 -8.26 -18.20
N MET A 43 -3.60 -7.90 -17.34
CA MET A 43 -2.78 -8.85 -16.59
C MET A 43 -3.38 -9.10 -15.20
N SER A 44 -3.49 -10.39 -14.85
CA SER A 44 -3.78 -10.83 -13.49
C SER A 44 -2.46 -11.19 -12.82
N MET A 45 -2.15 -10.52 -11.72
CA MET A 45 -0.94 -10.73 -10.93
C MET A 45 -1.34 -11.03 -9.48
N ARG A 46 -0.37 -11.40 -8.64
CA ARG A 46 -0.56 -11.50 -7.19
C ARG A 46 0.39 -10.55 -6.46
N ALA A 47 -0.12 -9.87 -5.45
CA ALA A 47 0.66 -9.01 -4.57
C ALA A 47 0.89 -9.75 -3.24
N SER A 48 2.16 -9.94 -2.89
CA SER A 48 2.58 -10.46 -1.58
C SER A 48 3.10 -9.37 -0.67
N THR A 49 3.47 -8.21 -1.24
CA THR A 49 4.01 -7.08 -0.51
C THR A 49 3.37 -5.80 -1.03
N LEU A 50 2.80 -5.01 -0.12
CA LEU A 50 2.19 -3.72 -0.42
C LEU A 50 2.84 -2.64 0.43
N VAL A 51 3.37 -1.60 -0.22
CA VAL A 51 3.95 -0.43 0.45
C VAL A 51 3.03 0.75 0.23
N LEU A 52 2.59 1.40 1.32
CA LEU A 52 1.63 2.50 1.29
C LEU A 52 2.20 3.73 1.99
N SER A 53 2.08 4.92 1.39
CA SER A 53 2.27 6.16 2.15
C SER A 53 0.97 6.53 2.85
N VAL A 54 0.98 6.57 4.18
CA VAL A 54 -0.15 7.03 5.00
C VAL A 54 0.26 8.19 5.89
N THR A 55 -0.71 8.99 6.31
CA THR A 55 -0.47 10.12 7.22
C THR A 55 -0.05 9.66 8.61
N ASP A 56 -0.56 8.50 9.04
CA ASP A 56 -0.28 7.89 10.34
C ASP A 56 0.13 6.41 10.17
N PRO A 57 1.45 6.15 10.08
CA PRO A 57 1.98 4.79 9.93
C PRO A 57 1.64 3.86 11.09
N ASP A 58 1.72 4.36 12.31
CA ASP A 58 1.54 3.55 13.52
C ASP A 58 0.08 3.13 13.69
N ALA A 59 -0.86 4.03 13.38
CA ALA A 59 -2.28 3.70 13.38
C ALA A 59 -2.64 2.62 12.35
N LEU A 60 -2.02 2.65 11.16
CA LEU A 60 -2.22 1.60 10.15
C LEU A 60 -1.70 0.25 10.65
N VAL A 61 -0.50 0.20 11.21
CA VAL A 61 0.09 -1.04 11.75
C VAL A 61 -0.79 -1.60 12.86
N ALA A 62 -1.22 -0.77 13.81
CA ALA A 62 -2.09 -1.19 14.91
C ALA A 62 -3.41 -1.78 14.40
N ALA A 63 -4.05 -1.14 13.40
CA ALA A 63 -5.28 -1.64 12.80
C ALA A 63 -5.08 -2.99 12.09
N CYS A 64 -4.00 -3.15 11.32
CA CYS A 64 -3.68 -4.41 10.65
C CYS A 64 -3.40 -5.54 11.65
N SER A 65 -2.66 -5.27 12.72
CA SER A 65 -2.39 -6.26 13.78
C SER A 65 -3.66 -6.66 14.53
N ALA A 66 -4.56 -5.71 14.80
CA ALA A 66 -5.84 -6.01 15.44
C ALA A 66 -6.77 -6.86 14.55
N ALA A 67 -6.75 -6.63 13.23
CA ALA A 67 -7.56 -7.39 12.27
C ALA A 67 -7.01 -8.79 11.95
N ALA A 68 -5.76 -9.08 12.30
CA ALA A 68 -5.13 -10.38 12.12
C ALA A 68 -5.44 -11.38 13.25
N HIS A 69 -6.10 -10.92 14.32
CA HIS A 69 -6.58 -11.72 15.45
C HIS A 69 -8.04 -12.14 15.26
#